data_AF-A0A1M7KB55-F1
#
_entry.id   AF-A0A1M7KB55-F1
#
_cell.length_a   1.000
_cell.length_b   1.000
_cell.length_c   1.000
_cell.angle_alpha   90.00
_cell.angle_beta   90.00
_cell.angle_gamma   90.00
#
_symmetry.space_group_name_H-M   'P 1'
#
loop_
_entity.id
_entity.type
_entity.pdbx_description
1 polymer ?
#
loop_
_entity_poly.entity_id
_entity_poly.type
_entity_poly.pdbx_seq_one_letter_code
_entity_poly.pdbx_strand_id
1 'polypeptide(L)'
;MDPRREHVRRLLQVDAYLTDVQGEHNFPAQIIDISRMGVAFVSDHAMPADEQYLLNFCFPGSTIRNEITLTVVNSQAVGTHGRFRNGARFIAISEACADRIVDYVTTAPA
;
A
#
# COMPACT_ATOMS: atom_id res chain seq x y z
N MET A 1 19.46 -5.18 13.93
CA MET A 1 18.55 -5.79 12.94
C MET A 1 19.36 -6.18 11.71
N ASP A 2 18.99 -7.26 11.00
CA ASP A 2 19.64 -7.63 9.72
C ASP A 2 19.13 -6.68 8.62
N PRO A 3 20.00 -5.85 7.98
CA PRO A 3 19.59 -4.87 6.96
C PRO A 3 18.86 -5.51 5.77
N ARG A 4 19.09 -6.80 5.50
CA ARG A 4 18.41 -7.53 4.43
C ARG A 4 16.93 -7.75 4.72
N ARG A 5 16.53 -7.80 5.99
CA ARG A 5 15.12 -7.95 6.39
C ARG A 5 14.34 -6.64 6.31
N GLU A 6 15.00 -5.48 6.29
CA GLU A 6 14.39 -4.14 6.24
C GLU A 6 13.73 -3.83 4.90
N HIS A 7 14.18 -4.47 3.83
CA HIS A 7 13.71 -4.19 2.47
C HIS A 7 12.87 -5.32 1.87
N VAL A 8 12.44 -6.32 2.65
CA VAL A 8 11.64 -7.43 2.14
C VAL A 8 10.29 -6.89 1.64
N ARG A 9 10.08 -7.03 0.34
CA ARG A 9 8.82 -6.76 -0.36
C ARG A 9 8.21 -8.09 -0.78
N ARG A 10 6.90 -8.24 -0.57
CA ARG A 10 6.13 -9.39 -1.03
C ARG A 10 5.00 -8.92 -1.94
N LEU A 11 4.74 -9.68 -3.01
CA LEU A 11 3.58 -9.46 -3.86
C LEU A 11 2.30 -9.58 -3.03
N LEU A 12 1.41 -8.61 -3.17
CA LEU A 12 0.10 -8.56 -2.52
C LEU A 12 -0.89 -7.99 -3.54
N GLN A 13 -1.59 -8.86 -4.26
CA GLN A 13 -2.52 -8.46 -5.31
C GLN A 13 -3.96 -8.45 -4.77
N VAL A 14 -4.34 -7.32 -4.17
CA VAL A 14 -5.67 -7.15 -3.56
C VAL A 14 -6.26 -5.80 -3.92
N ASP A 15 -7.58 -5.74 -3.96
CA ASP A 15 -8.30 -4.49 -4.07
C ASP A 15 -8.12 -3.67 -2.79
N ALA A 16 -8.05 -2.36 -2.97
CA ALA A 16 -7.88 -1.38 -1.93
C ALA A 16 -8.62 -0.09 -2.30
N TYR A 17 -8.67 0.83 -1.35
CA TYR A 17 -9.13 2.17 -1.60
C TYR A 17 -8.31 3.15 -0.77
N LEU A 18 -8.07 4.31 -1.37
CA LEU A 18 -7.40 5.43 -0.75
C LEU A 18 -8.44 6.50 -0.48
N THR A 19 -8.39 7.08 0.70
CA THR A 19 -9.16 8.28 1.02
C THR A 19 -8.19 9.42 1.21
N ASP A 20 -8.53 10.63 0.75
CA ASP A 20 -7.78 11.81 1.17
C ASP A 20 -7.85 11.98 2.71
N VAL A 21 -6.96 12.79 3.28
CA VAL A 21 -6.90 12.97 4.75
C VAL A 21 -8.17 13.65 5.28
N GLN A 22 -8.88 14.38 4.43
CA GLN A 22 -10.12 15.08 4.76
C GLN A 22 -11.34 14.14 4.81
N GLY A 23 -11.25 12.94 4.22
CA GLY A 23 -12.35 11.98 4.15
C GLY A 23 -13.31 12.19 2.97
N GLU A 24 -13.03 13.13 2.08
CA GLU A 24 -14.00 13.65 1.10
C GLU A 24 -13.99 12.83 -0.20
N HIS A 25 -12.81 12.39 -0.62
CA HIS A 25 -12.64 11.64 -1.87
C HIS A 25 -12.10 10.24 -1.63
N ASN A 26 -12.78 9.26 -2.24
CA ASN A 26 -12.36 7.86 -2.26
C ASN A 26 -11.88 7.47 -3.66
N PHE A 27 -10.71 6.86 -3.70
CA PHE A 27 -10.02 6.46 -4.92
C PHE A 27 -9.83 4.94 -4.92
N PRO A 28 -10.41 4.21 -5.89
CA PRO A 28 -10.15 2.78 -6.02
C PRO A 28 -8.67 2.55 -6.38
N ALA A 29 -8.09 1.53 -5.78
CA ALA A 29 -6.71 1.14 -6.05
C ALA A 29 -6.55 -0.39 -6.03
N GLN A 30 -5.49 -0.88 -6.65
CA GLN A 30 -5.07 -2.27 -6.53
C GLN A 30 -3.64 -2.32 -6.01
N ILE A 31 -3.43 -2.95 -4.85
CA ILE A 31 -2.07 -3.18 -4.34
C ILE A 31 -1.37 -4.19 -5.26
N ILE A 32 -0.09 -3.96 -5.53
CA ILE A 32 0.77 -4.86 -6.30
C ILE A 32 1.70 -5.61 -5.34
N ASP A 33 2.33 -4.86 -4.43
CA ASP A 33 3.31 -5.37 -3.50
C ASP A 33 3.40 -4.48 -2.24
N ILE A 34 3.84 -5.06 -1.14
CA ILE A 34 3.93 -4.41 0.17
C ILE A 34 5.26 -4.78 0.86
N SER A 35 5.83 -3.83 1.59
CA SER A 35 6.90 -4.05 2.57
C SER A 35 6.48 -3.55 3.94
N ARG A 36 7.37 -3.70 4.92
CA ARG A 36 7.24 -3.11 6.25
C ARG A 36 7.11 -1.58 6.25
N MET A 37 7.63 -0.91 5.22
CA MET A 37 7.75 0.57 5.19
C MET A 37 6.93 1.24 4.10
N GLY A 38 6.31 0.47 3.20
CA GLY A 38 5.60 1.07 2.09
C GLY A 38 4.87 0.07 1.21
N VAL A 39 4.24 0.59 0.18
CA VAL A 39 3.32 -0.14 -0.68
C VAL A 39 3.46 0.37 -2.11
N ALA A 40 3.26 -0.50 -3.08
CA ALA A 40 3.07 -0.13 -4.47
C ALA A 40 1.65 -0.52 -4.88
N PHE A 41 0.97 0.38 -5.59
CA PHE A 41 -0.41 0.17 -6.03
C PHE A 41 -0.66 0.82 -7.39
N VAL A 42 -1.77 0.44 -8.04
CA VAL A 42 -2.26 1.02 -9.29
C VAL A 42 -3.53 1.81 -9.04
N SER A 43 -3.66 2.96 -9.70
CA SER A 43 -4.87 3.79 -9.79
C SER A 43 -5.15 4.19 -11.25
N ASP A 44 -6.32 4.78 -11.50
CA ASP A 44 -6.76 5.32 -12.80
C ASP A 44 -6.37 6.80 -13.03
N HIS A 45 -5.72 7.42 -12.05
CA HIS A 45 -5.18 8.77 -12.12
C HIS A 45 -3.83 8.85 -11.42
N ALA A 46 -3.01 9.83 -11.80
CA ALA A 46 -1.76 10.10 -11.11
C ALA A 46 -2.06 10.61 -9.69
N MET A 47 -1.39 10.03 -8.70
CA MET A 47 -1.41 10.57 -7.35
C MET A 47 -0.20 11.47 -7.15
N PRO A 48 -0.38 12.76 -6.79
CA PRO A 48 0.72 13.69 -6.62
C PRO A 48 1.70 13.22 -5.55
N ALA A 49 2.99 13.44 -5.79
CA ALA A 49 4.02 13.18 -4.77
C ALA A 49 3.82 14.11 -3.56
N ASP A 50 4.26 13.63 -2.40
CA ASP A 50 4.16 14.29 -1.09
C ASP A 50 2.73 14.47 -0.55
N GLU A 51 1.70 14.05 -1.29
CA GLU A 51 0.34 13.99 -0.78
C GLU A 51 0.10 12.77 0.13
N GLN A 52 -0.73 12.99 1.15
CA GLN A 52 -1.09 12.00 2.14
C GLN A 52 -2.46 11.41 1.88
N TYR A 53 -2.59 10.12 2.15
CA TYR A 53 -3.83 9.37 1.99
C TYR A 53 -3.96 8.32 3.08
N LEU A 54 -5.20 7.89 3.30
CA LEU A 54 -5.57 6.76 4.13
C LEU A 54 -5.80 5.54 3.24
N LEU A 55 -4.86 4.59 3.25
CA LEU A 55 -5.00 3.33 2.55
C LEU A 55 -5.81 2.34 3.38
N ASN A 56 -6.76 1.69 2.72
CA ASN A 56 -7.55 0.63 3.29
C ASN A 56 -7.52 -0.63 2.44
N PHE A 57 -7.29 -1.78 3.06
CA PHE A 57 -7.26 -3.08 2.36
C PHE A 57 -7.46 -4.26 3.33
N CYS A 58 -7.70 -5.44 2.79
CA CYS A 58 -7.68 -6.72 3.53
C CYS A 58 -6.59 -7.63 2.97
N PHE A 59 -5.91 -8.40 3.83
CA PHE A 59 -5.05 -9.48 3.35
C PHE A 59 -5.89 -10.61 2.73
N PRO A 60 -5.33 -11.38 1.77
CA PRO A 60 -6.05 -12.50 1.15
C PRO A 60 -6.58 -13.49 2.20
N GLY A 61 -7.85 -13.85 2.09
CA GLY A 61 -8.51 -14.76 3.03
C GLY A 61 -8.82 -14.18 4.42
N SER A 62 -8.49 -12.91 4.67
CA SER A 62 -8.79 -12.22 5.92
C SER A 62 -9.93 -11.21 5.73
N THR A 63 -10.84 -11.15 6.71
CA THR A 63 -11.87 -10.11 6.79
C THR A 63 -11.42 -8.89 7.58
N ILE A 64 -10.20 -8.93 8.15
CA ILE A 64 -9.67 -7.83 8.95
C ILE A 64 -9.24 -6.70 8.02
N ARG A 65 -9.97 -5.60 8.09
CA ARG A 65 -9.63 -4.35 7.41
C ARG A 65 -8.41 -3.71 8.08
N ASN A 66 -7.43 -3.37 7.25
CA ASN A 66 -6.22 -2.68 7.63
C ASN A 66 -6.30 -1.25 7.14
N GLU A 67 -5.81 -0.32 7.95
CA GLU A 67 -5.83 1.11 7.67
C GLU A 67 -4.44 1.70 7.94
N ILE A 68 -3.92 2.46 6.99
CA ILE A 68 -2.56 3.00 7.02
C ILE A 68 -2.56 4.41 6.45
N THR A 69 -2.05 5.39 7.19
CA THR A 69 -1.72 6.70 6.61
C THR A 69 -0.41 6.59 5.85
N LEU A 70 -0.41 7.02 4.60
CA LEU A 70 0.76 6.97 3.73
C LEU A 70 1.01 8.30 3.03
N THR A 71 2.22 8.47 2.51
CA THR A 71 2.58 9.56 1.59
C THR A 71 3.01 8.97 0.27
N VAL A 72 2.47 9.50 -0.83
CA VAL A 72 2.90 9.12 -2.18
C VAL A 72 4.30 9.67 -2.44
N VAL A 73 5.21 8.80 -2.89
CA VAL A 73 6.61 9.13 -3.17
C VAL A 73 6.82 9.31 -4.67
N ASN A 74 6.12 8.53 -5.49
CA ASN A 74 6.16 8.64 -6.93
C ASN A 74 4.87 8.14 -7.58
N SER A 75 4.56 8.69 -8.75
CA SER A 75 3.50 8.20 -9.63
C SER A 75 4.00 8.20 -11.07
N GLN A 76 3.80 7.07 -11.76
CA GLN A 76 4.23 6.88 -13.15
C GLN A 76 3.13 6.22 -13.96
N ALA A 77 2.85 6.74 -15.15
CA ALA A 77 1.94 6.09 -16.09
C ALA A 77 2.47 4.71 -16.50
N VAL A 78 1.58 3.73 -16.64
CA VAL A 78 1.91 2.36 -17.01
C VAL A 78 1.06 1.90 -18.18
N GLY A 79 1.72 1.51 -19.27
CA GLY A 79 1.05 1.15 -20.52
C GLY A 79 0.33 2.34 -21.14
N THR A 80 -0.77 2.07 -21.87
CA THR A 80 -1.49 3.07 -22.69
C THR A 80 -2.92 3.33 -22.23
N HIS A 81 -3.34 2.79 -21.10
CA HIS A 81 -4.75 2.76 -20.66
C HIS A 81 -5.05 3.66 -19.46
N GLY A 82 -4.33 4.77 -19.30
CA GLY A 82 -4.60 5.72 -18.20
C GLY A 82 -4.41 5.12 -16.80
N ARG A 83 -3.51 4.14 -16.65
CA ARG A 83 -3.19 3.55 -15.34
C ARG A 83 -1.88 4.12 -14.82
N PHE A 84 -1.81 4.31 -13.52
CA PHE A 84 -0.65 4.86 -12.86
C PHE A 84 -0.17 3.89 -11.78
N ARG A 85 1.13 3.57 -11.79
CA ARG A 85 1.79 2.87 -10.69
C ARG A 85 2.28 3.92 -9.72
N ASN A 86 1.84 3.79 -8.47
CA ASN A 86 2.21 4.69 -7.40
C ASN A 86 3.02 3.92 -6.36
N GLY A 87 4.10 4.53 -5.88
CA GLY A 87 4.82 4.08 -4.71
C GLY A 87 4.55 5.01 -3.56
N ALA A 88 4.30 4.44 -2.38
CA ALA A 88 4.03 5.21 -1.17
C ALA A 88 4.78 4.64 0.03
N ARG A 89 5.08 5.53 0.99
CA ARG A 89 5.69 5.20 2.29
C ARG A 89 4.66 5.32 3.40
N PHE A 90 4.74 4.45 4.40
CA PHE A 90 3.87 4.53 5.56
C PHE A 90 4.31 5.66 6.48
N ILE A 91 3.34 6.43 6.96
CA ILE A 91 3.52 7.54 7.91
C ILE A 91 3.00 7.15 9.28
N ALA A 92 1.80 6.57 9.34
CA ALA A 92 1.20 6.08 10.55
C ALA A 92 0.49 4.76 10.28
N ILE A 93 0.66 3.81 11.20
CA ILE A 93 0.10 2.47 11.15
C ILE A 93 -0.14 1.98 12.58
N SER A 94 -1.25 1.28 12.81
CA SER A 94 -1.47 0.63 14.10
C SER A 94 -0.52 -0.55 14.28
N GLU A 95 -0.10 -0.82 15.52
CA GLU A 95 0.79 -1.94 15.86
C GLU A 95 0.25 -3.27 15.31
N ALA A 96 -1.05 -3.55 15.54
CA ALA A 96 -1.70 -4.75 15.03
C ALA A 96 -1.69 -4.87 13.50
N CYS A 97 -1.74 -3.76 12.77
CA CYS A 97 -1.60 -3.78 11.31
C CYS A 97 -0.15 -3.99 10.89
N ALA A 98 0.80 -3.37 11.59
CA ALA A 98 2.23 -3.52 11.33
C ALA A 98 2.67 -4.98 11.52
N ASP A 99 2.21 -5.64 12.59
CA ASP A 99 2.49 -7.05 12.86
C ASP A 99 1.99 -7.95 11.73
N ARG A 100 0.76 -7.75 11.24
CA ARG A 100 0.23 -8.51 10.10
C ARG A 100 1.06 -8.31 8.84
N ILE A 101 1.55 -7.10 8.58
CA ILE A 101 2.46 -6.85 7.45
C ILE A 101 3.77 -7.61 7.66
N VAL A 102 4.36 -7.56 8.85
CA VAL A 102 5.59 -8.28 9.19
C VAL A 102 5.41 -9.78 8.98
N ASP A 103 4.34 -10.36 9.53
CA ASP A 103 4.01 -11.77 9.36
C ASP A 103 3.84 -12.11 7.88
N TYR A 104 3.09 -11.29 7.14
CA TYR A 104 2.86 -11.51 5.71
C TYR A 104 4.16 -11.48 4.90
N VAL A 105 5.04 -10.50 5.11
CA VAL A 105 6.25 -10.35 4.31
C VAL A 105 7.38 -11.32 4.73
N THR A 106 7.31 -11.91 5.92
CA THR A 106 8.35 -12.82 6.44
C THR A 106 7.97 -14.31 6.37
N THR A 107 6.66 -14.63 6.30
CA THR A 107 6.21 -16.02 6.14
C THR A 107 6.52 -16.52 4.74
N ALA A 108 7.07 -17.73 4.62
CA ALA A 108 7.31 -18.34 3.31
C ALA A 108 6.01 -18.40 2.47
N PRO A 109 6.07 -18.16 1.15
CA PRO A 109 4.96 -18.49 0.28
C PRO A 109 4.61 -19.97 0.42
N ALA A 110 3.33 -20.27 0.61
CA ALA A 110 2.80 -21.63 0.51
C ALA A 110 2.87 -22.10 -0.94
#